data_AF-A0A0T1SPL1-F1
#
_entry.id   AF-A0A0T1SPL1-F1
#
_cell.length_a   1.000
_cell.length_b   1.000
_cell.length_c   1.000
_cell.angle_alpha   90.00
_cell.angle_beta   90.00
_cell.angle_gamma   90.00
#
_symmetry.space_group_name_H-M   'P 1'
#
loop_
_entity.id
_entity.type
_entity.pdbx_description
1 polymer ?
#
loop_
_entity_poly.entity_id
_entity_poly.type
_entity_poly.pdbx_seq_one_letter_code
_entity_poly.pdbx_strand_id
1 'polypeptide(L)'
;MGSPQVHARTAANKLCTGTWAHAASTVTFQRAPGGTLAGGFKPSNTARANLGSPVTVTMPYAYVNGRAVNPPYSPHTAVSTCDFHGSMNKYRYVGGGSGTIVTGNKLTFSWFLKGSKPSSAADRYVFTSQVPQPGSA
;
A
#
# COMPACT_ATOMS: atom_id res chain seq x y z
N MET A 1 -7.73 2.77 15.03
CA MET A 1 -6.85 2.22 13.98
C MET A 1 -6.43 0.83 14.41
N GLY A 2 -6.70 -0.21 13.60
CA GLY A 2 -6.33 -1.58 13.95
C GLY A 2 -4.82 -1.81 13.77
N SER A 3 -4.19 -2.54 14.68
CA SER A 3 -2.79 -2.95 14.54
C SER A 3 -2.61 -3.84 13.30
N PRO A 4 -1.43 -3.81 12.65
CA PRO A 4 -1.02 -4.80 11.66
C PRO A 4 -1.33 -6.23 12.11
N GLN A 5 -2.12 -6.97 11.32
CA GLN A 5 -2.07 -8.43 11.40
C GLN A 5 -1.01 -8.89 10.41
N VAL A 6 0.21 -9.04 10.90
CA VAL A 6 1.29 -9.72 10.18
C VAL A 6 0.98 -11.21 10.30
N HIS A 7 0.61 -11.84 9.19
CA HIS A 7 0.45 -13.29 9.17
C HIS A 7 1.82 -13.92 9.01
N ALA A 8 2.27 -14.63 10.05
CA ALA A 8 3.48 -15.43 9.94
C ALA A 8 3.32 -16.47 8.82
N ARG A 9 4.41 -16.67 8.06
CA ARG A 9 4.62 -17.59 6.94
C ARG A 9 3.69 -18.84 6.92
N THR A 10 3.20 -19.21 5.73
CA THR A 10 2.83 -20.61 5.46
C THR A 10 3.91 -21.28 4.59
N ALA A 11 4.14 -22.59 4.78
CA ALA A 11 5.19 -23.31 4.05
C ALA A 11 4.97 -23.33 2.52
N ALA A 12 3.75 -23.05 2.06
CA ALA A 12 3.35 -23.19 0.66
C ALA A 12 3.73 -21.99 -0.23
N ASN A 13 3.81 -20.77 0.30
CA ASN A 13 3.96 -19.56 -0.50
C ASN A 13 5.32 -18.88 -0.35
N LYS A 14 6.15 -19.22 0.65
CA LYS A 14 7.50 -18.60 0.88
C LYS A 14 7.47 -17.07 0.99
N LEU A 15 6.31 -16.49 1.28
CA LEU A 15 6.09 -15.04 1.42
C LEU A 15 5.73 -14.74 2.87
N CYS A 16 6.23 -13.63 3.40
CA CYS A 16 5.65 -13.04 4.61
C CYS A 16 4.48 -12.15 4.18
N THR A 17 3.25 -12.51 4.56
CA THR A 17 2.06 -11.75 4.19
C THR A 17 1.44 -11.08 5.40
N GLY A 18 0.51 -10.18 5.15
CA GLY A 18 -0.36 -9.71 6.19
C GLY A 18 -1.39 -8.75 5.65
N THR A 19 -2.24 -8.34 6.57
CA THR A 19 -3.39 -7.50 6.26
C THR A 19 -3.47 -6.38 7.27
N TRP A 20 -3.63 -5.18 6.77
CA TRP A 20 -3.96 -3.99 7.53
C TRP A 20 -5.40 -3.60 7.21
N ALA A 21 -6.30 -3.95 8.12
CA ALA A 21 -7.70 -3.56 8.01
C ALA A 21 -7.87 -2.11 8.48
N HIS A 22 -8.52 -1.30 7.65
CA HIS A 22 -9.03 0.02 7.96
C HIS A 22 -10.53 0.03 7.68
N ALA A 23 -11.30 0.87 8.39
CA ALA A 23 -12.77 0.90 8.24
C ALA A 23 -13.23 1.12 6.79
N ALA A 24 -12.42 1.83 6.00
CA ALA A 24 -12.71 2.17 4.62
C ALA A 24 -11.82 1.45 3.58
N SER A 25 -10.86 0.61 4.00
CA SER A 25 -9.99 -0.12 3.08
C SER A 25 -9.28 -1.29 3.74
N THR A 26 -8.95 -2.31 2.97
CA THR A 26 -8.02 -3.36 3.39
C THR A 26 -6.75 -3.24 2.58
N VAL A 27 -5.61 -3.08 3.25
CA VAL A 27 -4.29 -3.14 2.60
C VAL A 27 -3.68 -4.50 2.86
N THR A 28 -3.45 -5.28 1.82
CA THR A 28 -2.70 -6.54 1.91
C THR A 28 -1.23 -6.27 1.61
N PHE A 29 -0.34 -7.09 2.15
CA PHE A 29 1.05 -7.10 1.74
C PHE A 29 1.63 -8.49 1.65
N GLN A 30 2.73 -8.56 0.91
CA GLN A 30 3.60 -9.71 0.82
C GLN A 30 5.06 -9.26 0.68
N ARG A 31 5.98 -9.90 1.40
CA ARG A 31 7.43 -9.71 1.25
C ARG A 31 8.08 -10.99 0.73
N ALA A 32 8.70 -10.87 -0.44
CA ALA A 32 9.41 -11.97 -1.09
C ALA A 32 10.79 -12.22 -0.47
N PRO A 33 11.39 -13.41 -0.67
CA PRO A 33 12.75 -13.71 -0.20
C PRO A 33 13.81 -12.71 -0.69
N GLY A 34 13.67 -12.23 -1.93
CA GLY A 34 14.53 -11.18 -2.51
C GLY A 34 14.32 -9.77 -1.92
N GLY A 35 13.50 -9.63 -0.88
CA GLY A 35 13.28 -8.38 -0.16
C GLY A 35 12.19 -7.48 -0.73
N THR A 36 11.68 -7.75 -1.94
CA THR A 36 10.59 -7.00 -2.58
C THR A 36 9.33 -7.04 -1.72
N LEU A 37 8.82 -5.86 -1.38
CA LEU A 37 7.52 -5.68 -0.76
C LEU A 37 6.49 -5.41 -1.86
N ALA A 38 5.43 -6.21 -1.92
CA ALA A 38 4.25 -5.90 -2.70
C ALA A 38 3.06 -5.68 -1.76
N GLY A 39 2.13 -4.83 -2.17
CA GLY A 39 0.92 -4.59 -1.42
C GLY A 39 -0.24 -4.24 -2.32
N GLY A 40 -1.44 -4.63 -1.90
CA GLY A 40 -2.71 -4.34 -2.55
C GLY A 40 -3.53 -3.40 -1.70
N PHE A 41 -4.12 -2.38 -2.27
CA PHE A 41 -5.10 -1.51 -1.64
C PHE A 41 -6.49 -1.84 -2.19
N LYS A 42 -7.39 -2.28 -1.31
CA LYS A 42 -8.78 -2.58 -1.67
C LYS A 42 -9.75 -1.70 -0.88
N PRO A 43 -10.57 -0.85 -1.53
CA PRO A 43 -11.59 -0.08 -0.81
C PRO A 43 -12.66 -1.00 -0.19
N SER A 44 -13.18 -0.64 0.97
CA SER A 44 -14.28 -1.36 1.62
C SER A 44 -15.60 -1.19 0.84
N ASN A 45 -16.61 -2.02 1.13
CA ASN A 45 -17.93 -1.88 0.51
C ASN A 45 -18.51 -0.47 0.67
N THR A 46 -18.35 0.12 1.86
CA THR A 46 -18.81 1.48 2.17
C THR A 46 -18.06 2.52 1.34
N ALA A 47 -16.73 2.43 1.26
CA ALA A 47 -15.93 3.34 0.44
C ALA A 47 -16.32 3.23 -1.05
N ARG A 48 -16.54 2.01 -1.55
CA ARG A 48 -17.00 1.79 -2.94
C ARG A 48 -18.37 2.41 -3.20
N ALA A 49 -19.31 2.28 -2.27
CA ALA A 49 -20.63 2.89 -2.39
C ALA A 49 -20.55 4.42 -2.42
N ASN A 50 -19.67 5.01 -1.60
CA ASN A 50 -19.51 6.46 -1.48
C ASN A 50 -18.73 7.10 -2.64
N LEU A 51 -17.72 6.40 -3.19
CA LEU A 51 -16.88 6.91 -4.28
C LEU A 51 -17.49 6.64 -5.67
N GLY A 52 -18.35 5.62 -5.77
CA GLY A 52 -18.87 5.13 -7.05
C GLY A 52 -17.82 4.36 -7.86
N SER A 53 -18.04 4.30 -9.17
CA SER A 53 -17.13 3.66 -10.13
C SER A 53 -17.24 4.39 -11.47
N PRO A 54 -16.11 4.76 -12.12
CA PRO A 54 -14.73 4.43 -11.75
C PRO A 54 -14.18 5.30 -10.61
N VAL A 55 -13.00 4.94 -10.11
CA VAL A 55 -12.20 5.73 -9.16
C VAL A 55 -10.82 6.00 -9.73
N THR A 56 -10.31 7.21 -9.56
CA THR A 56 -8.91 7.53 -9.82
C THR A 56 -8.12 7.35 -8.55
N VAL A 57 -7.12 6.46 -8.58
CA VAL A 57 -6.29 6.14 -7.42
C VAL A 57 -4.88 6.69 -7.65
N THR A 58 -4.37 7.37 -6.64
CA THR A 58 -3.04 7.99 -6.65
C THR A 58 -2.33 7.72 -5.33
N MET A 59 -1.00 7.80 -5.33
CA MET A 59 -0.22 7.82 -4.09
C MET A 59 0.61 9.11 -4.06
N PRO A 60 0.06 10.23 -3.58
CA PRO A 60 0.77 11.51 -3.60
C PRO A 60 2.01 11.52 -2.70
N TYR A 61 2.01 10.74 -1.62
CA TYR A 61 3.11 10.76 -0.64
C TYR A 61 3.53 9.35 -0.23
N ALA A 62 4.84 9.15 -0.13
CA ALA A 62 5.47 7.96 0.40
C ALA A 62 6.68 8.33 1.26
N TYR A 63 6.92 7.57 2.33
CA TYR A 63 8.05 7.79 3.24
C TYR A 63 8.69 6.47 3.64
N VAL A 64 10.01 6.51 3.85
CA VAL A 64 10.81 5.45 4.47
C VAL A 64 11.52 6.05 5.68
N ASN A 65 11.31 5.47 6.86
CA ASN A 65 11.83 5.95 8.15
C ASN A 65 11.53 7.44 8.40
N GLY A 66 10.35 7.90 7.97
CA GLY A 66 9.94 9.30 8.10
C GLY A 66 10.51 10.24 7.03
N ARG A 67 11.36 9.76 6.11
CA ARG A 67 11.94 10.57 5.04
C ARG A 67 11.20 10.34 3.72
N ALA A 68 10.85 11.42 3.03
CA ALA A 68 10.04 11.36 1.81
C ALA A 68 10.77 10.64 0.68
N VAL A 69 10.05 9.77 -0.03
CA VAL A 69 10.51 9.07 -1.22
C VAL A 69 9.57 9.33 -2.39
N ASN A 70 10.06 9.17 -3.61
CA ASN A 70 9.21 9.16 -4.79
C ASN A 70 8.16 8.05 -4.64
N PRO A 71 6.86 8.37 -4.74
CA PRO A 71 5.83 7.36 -4.58
C PRO A 71 5.99 6.22 -5.59
N PRO A 72 5.89 4.96 -5.14
CA PRO A 72 5.99 3.78 -6.03
C PRO A 72 4.78 3.58 -6.94
N TYR A 73 3.78 4.45 -6.87
CA TYR A 73 2.49 4.22 -7.47
C TYR A 73 2.02 5.45 -8.24
N SER A 74 1.82 5.27 -9.55
CA SER A 74 1.35 6.34 -10.43
C SER A 74 -0.17 6.42 -10.44
N PRO A 75 -0.74 7.63 -10.68
CA PRO A 75 -2.16 7.80 -10.90
C PRO A 75 -2.70 6.88 -12.00
N HIS A 76 -3.82 6.22 -11.74
CA HIS A 76 -4.58 5.51 -12.78
C HIS A 76 -6.06 5.40 -12.36
N THR A 77 -6.94 5.13 -13.33
CA THR A 77 -8.38 5.05 -13.13
C THR A 77 -8.85 3.62 -13.38
N ALA A 78 -9.62 3.05 -12.47
CA ALA A 78 -10.16 1.71 -12.62
C ALA A 78 -11.54 1.58 -11.96
N VAL A 79 -12.18 0.42 -12.13
CA VAL A 79 -13.39 0.09 -11.39
C VAL A 79 -13.08 -0.02 -9.89
N SER A 80 -13.98 0.45 -9.03
CA SER A 80 -13.72 0.52 -7.58
C SER A 80 -13.62 -0.84 -6.88
N THR A 81 -13.90 -1.94 -7.60
CA THR A 81 -13.72 -3.31 -7.13
C THR A 81 -12.30 -3.85 -7.29
N CYS A 82 -11.44 -3.17 -8.06
CA CYS A 82 -10.05 -3.58 -8.29
C CYS A 82 -9.22 -3.58 -7.00
N ASP A 83 -8.21 -4.45 -6.98
CA ASP A 83 -7.12 -4.41 -6.02
C ASP A 83 -5.97 -3.57 -6.60
N PHE A 84 -5.75 -2.42 -6.00
CA PHE A 84 -4.77 -1.44 -6.43
C PHE A 84 -3.39 -1.83 -5.89
N HIS A 85 -2.62 -2.56 -6.70
CA HIS A 85 -1.38 -3.20 -6.27
C HIS A 85 -0.12 -2.47 -6.71
N GLY A 86 0.83 -2.34 -5.79
CA GLY A 86 2.17 -1.82 -6.05
C GLY A 86 3.23 -2.75 -5.51
N SER A 87 4.45 -2.66 -6.04
CA SER A 87 5.61 -3.32 -5.46
C SER A 87 6.80 -2.37 -5.39
N MET A 88 7.63 -2.55 -4.37
CA MET A 88 8.82 -1.75 -4.13
C MET A 88 9.92 -2.66 -3.58
N ASN A 89 11.10 -2.56 -4.18
CA ASN A 89 12.35 -3.12 -3.64
C ASN A 89 13.36 -2.00 -3.42
N LYS A 90 13.50 -1.13 -4.43
CA LYS A 90 14.31 0.09 -4.39
C LYS A 90 13.42 1.32 -4.33
N TYR A 91 13.93 2.40 -3.75
CA TYR A 91 13.28 3.70 -3.71
C TYR A 91 14.28 4.82 -3.92
N ARG A 92 13.77 5.99 -4.28
CA ARG A 92 14.55 7.22 -4.39
C ARG A 92 14.00 8.24 -3.42
N TYR A 93 14.86 8.84 -2.61
CA TYR A 93 14.42 9.95 -1.75
C TYR A 93 14.07 11.17 -2.61
N VAL A 94 13.05 11.93 -2.18
CA VAL A 94 12.77 13.23 -2.79
C VAL A 94 13.99 14.12 -2.59
N GLY A 95 14.44 14.78 -3.66
CA GLY A 95 15.67 15.59 -3.63
C GLY A 95 16.97 14.83 -3.92
N GLY A 96 16.92 13.51 -4.16
CA GLY A 96 18.09 12.72 -4.59
C GLY A 96 18.55 11.67 -3.58
N GLY A 97 19.41 10.76 -4.05
CA GLY A 97 19.81 9.56 -3.31
C GLY A 97 18.81 8.41 -3.45
N SER A 98 19.31 7.18 -3.40
CA SER A 98 18.51 5.96 -3.52
C SER A 98 18.73 5.05 -2.32
N GLY A 99 17.76 4.18 -2.07
CA GLY A 99 17.86 3.14 -1.05
C GLY A 99 17.15 1.86 -1.48
N THR A 100 17.37 0.83 -0.68
CA THR A 100 16.71 -0.46 -0.80
C THR A 100 15.91 -0.70 0.46
N ILE A 101 14.72 -1.29 0.34
CA ILE A 101 13.91 -1.69 1.49
C ILE A 101 14.66 -2.77 2.27
N VAL A 102 14.83 -2.54 3.57
CA VAL A 102 15.35 -3.54 4.50
C VAL A 102 14.36 -3.82 5.62
N THR A 103 14.52 -4.95 6.30
CA THR A 103 13.68 -5.30 7.46
C THR A 103 13.73 -4.18 8.51
N GLY A 104 12.59 -3.90 9.13
CA GLY A 104 12.47 -2.90 10.20
C GLY A 104 12.33 -1.47 9.68
N ASN A 105 12.55 -1.20 8.39
CA ASN A 105 12.19 0.11 7.83
C ASN A 105 10.72 0.41 8.08
N LYS A 106 10.41 1.63 8.54
CA LYS A 106 9.04 2.12 8.69
C LYS A 106 8.61 2.75 7.37
N LEU A 107 7.65 2.12 6.70
CA LEU A 107 7.05 2.63 5.48
C LEU A 107 5.78 3.39 5.82
N THR A 108 5.57 4.51 5.14
CA THR A 108 4.30 5.23 5.15
C THR A 108 3.86 5.50 3.72
N PHE A 109 2.66 5.08 3.34
CA PHE A 109 2.08 5.35 2.03
C PHE A 109 0.75 6.08 2.20
N SER A 110 0.58 7.20 1.49
CA SER A 110 -0.69 7.93 1.45
C SER A 110 -1.37 7.64 0.13
N TRP A 111 -2.44 6.87 0.15
CA TRP A 111 -3.33 6.67 -0.99
C TRP A 111 -4.39 7.77 -1.02
N PHE A 112 -4.73 8.20 -2.22
CA PHE A 112 -5.81 9.15 -2.47
C PHE A 112 -6.69 8.62 -3.60
N LEU A 113 -7.97 8.47 -3.29
CA LEU A 113 -8.98 7.97 -4.21
C LEU A 113 -9.96 9.09 -4.51
N LYS A 114 -10.13 9.40 -5.79
CA LYS A 114 -11.14 10.33 -6.27
C LYS A 114 -12.27 9.54 -6.92
N GLY A 115 -13.46 9.68 -6.37
CA GLY A 115 -14.69 9.09 -6.86
C GLY A 115 -15.24 9.80 -8.09
N SER A 116 -16.09 9.10 -8.82
CA SER A 116 -16.82 9.63 -9.99
C SER A 116 -18.20 10.15 -9.62
N LYS A 117 -18.78 9.72 -8.48
CA LYS A 117 -20.11 10.18 -8.01
C LYS A 117 -20.21 10.25 -6.48
N PRO A 118 -20.49 11.45 -5.92
CA PRO A 118 -20.32 12.75 -6.56
C PRO A 118 -18.85 12.97 -6.97
N SER A 119 -18.57 13.79 -7.98
CA SER A 119 -17.18 14.04 -8.46
C SER A 119 -16.29 14.75 -7.43
N SER A 120 -16.87 15.18 -6.31
CA SER A 120 -16.22 15.71 -5.11
C SER A 120 -15.88 14.64 -4.07
N ALA A 121 -16.42 13.42 -4.20
CA ALA A 121 -16.12 12.34 -3.27
C ALA A 121 -14.64 11.98 -3.41
N ALA A 122 -13.91 12.10 -2.31
CA ALA A 122 -12.53 11.72 -2.26
C ALA A 122 -12.18 11.19 -0.88
N ASP A 123 -11.36 10.16 -0.86
CA ASP A 123 -10.86 9.56 0.37
C ASP A 123 -9.34 9.56 0.37
N ARG A 124 -8.76 9.85 1.53
CA ARG A 124 -7.33 9.73 1.78
C ARG A 124 -7.07 8.65 2.82
N TYR A 125 -6.14 7.76 2.50
CA TYR A 125 -5.76 6.65 3.36
C TYR A 125 -4.27 6.70 3.62
N VAL A 126 -3.88 6.80 4.89
CA VAL A 126 -2.48 6.76 5.28
C VAL A 126 -2.21 5.40 5.90
N PHE A 127 -1.36 4.64 5.22
CA PHE A 127 -0.81 3.38 5.70
C PHE A 127 0.54 3.66 6.34
N THR A 128 0.82 3.09 7.51
CA THR A 128 2.16 3.09 8.11
C THR A 128 2.44 1.74 8.76
N SER A 129 3.56 1.10 8.41
CA SER A 129 4.00 -0.14 9.05
C SER A 129 5.51 -0.33 8.98
N GLN A 130 6.04 -1.18 9.85
CA GLN A 130 7.39 -1.71 9.70
C GLN A 130 7.41 -2.82 8.65
N VAL A 131 8.51 -2.88 7.89
CA VAL A 131 8.81 -3.93 6.93
C VAL A 131 9.13 -5.22 7.70
N PRO A 132 8.37 -6.31 7.48
CA PRO A 132 8.62 -7.60 8.16
C PRO A 132 9.89 -8.25 7.62
N GLN A 133 10.44 -9.30 8.26
CA GLN A 133 11.55 -10.09 7.70
C GLN A 133 11.20 -10.69 6.31
N PRO A 134 12.18 -10.88 5.39
CA PRO A 134 11.91 -11.55 4.12
C PRO A 134 11.44 -12.99 4.36
N GLY A 135 10.62 -13.51 3.45
CA GLY A 135 10.33 -14.95 3.45
C GLY A 135 11.61 -15.76 3.26
N SER A 136 11.72 -16.92 3.91
CA SER A 136 12.80 -17.88 3.65
C SER A 136 12.50 -18.70 2.40
N ALA A 137 13.54 -19.06 1.65
CA ALA A 137 13.46 -19.98 0.51
C ALA A 137 13.15 -21.42 0.94
#